data_AF-A0A7S1YVF5-F1
#
_entry.id   AF-A0A7S1YVF5-F1
#
_cell.length_a   1.000
_cell.length_b   1.000
_cell.length_c   1.000
_cell.angle_alpha   90.00
_cell.angle_beta   90.00
_cell.angle_gamma   90.00
#
_symmetry.space_group_name_H-M   'P 1'
#
loop_
_entity.id
_entity.type
_entity.pdbx_description
1 polymer ?
#
loop_
_entity_poly.entity_id
_entity_poly.type
_entity_poly.pdbx_seq_one_letter_code
_entity_poly.pdbx_strand_id
1 'polypeptide(L)'
;YDLCRAVAAAALGPAYHMEAVPVTHATRFLALANGEVDLLCATTTHTFERDAHQRDAKVGLSFSAPYLYDGLQFGGLPEYVPCAENLDTSGDCKGLRVCAFDRTTWVDTLRSVLPKKNVVELAILGREFEAYAAGLRDGTCNVVAGERLDITPALMRENGYEGPYTMGKTKLTKEPLAASTLDGDPLWSDFVFWVVQGLFEAERRGVTSASANSFGPATAFGDDLRDMFVNAIKAVGNYGEMYDRNLEPLVPRDDINRINSGDTGLIYSLPFGPSENAGPGPTPGGTLEAVLARGTLRCGLIGRPTEEEEEESGETDVTFSQSGLNRDFCRALSAAVLAGKAAVSYTFEMFDSLEDGWAALGNGDVDVLAGATLDLQSDVSEPTQGLGFSFSKPYYYQTNDEDGEREWSAIALATRQDDAQWSVFVDWIVISSFFAEEEGATRTNAIGMPLVNLFGPEFNGMLRASVGEVGGYGEIYERNFGSTHPRGGRNELNGNPFGPQHFPLTFADDV
;
A
#
# COMPACT_ATOMS: atom_id res chain seq x y z
N TYR A 1 17.73 -8.12 -2.53
CA TYR A 1 18.23 -9.29 -3.30
C TYR A 1 17.40 -10.54 -3.03
N ASP A 2 17.25 -10.99 -1.79
CA ASP A 2 16.47 -12.21 -1.48
C ASP A 2 15.01 -12.17 -1.96
N LEU A 3 14.35 -11.00 -1.93
CA LEU A 3 13.00 -10.89 -2.48
C LEU A 3 12.93 -11.20 -3.99
N CYS A 4 13.87 -10.69 -4.80
CA CYS A 4 13.96 -11.06 -6.23
C CYS A 4 14.23 -12.56 -6.41
N ARG A 5 15.05 -13.17 -5.54
CA ARG A 5 15.32 -14.61 -5.57
C ARG A 5 14.07 -15.43 -5.23
N ALA A 6 13.25 -14.96 -4.29
CA ALA A 6 11.99 -15.59 -3.94
C ALA A 6 11.05 -15.63 -5.15
N VAL A 7 10.86 -14.48 -5.81
CA VAL A 7 10.02 -14.37 -7.02
C VAL A 7 10.59 -15.21 -8.16
N ALA A 8 11.90 -15.15 -8.41
CA ALA A 8 12.54 -15.94 -9.47
C ALA A 8 12.41 -17.46 -9.21
N ALA A 9 12.58 -17.91 -7.96
CA ALA A 9 12.40 -19.31 -7.59
C ALA A 9 10.94 -19.75 -7.71
N ALA A 10 9.99 -18.88 -7.35
CA ALA A 10 8.57 -19.11 -7.51
C ALA A 10 8.20 -19.31 -8.99
N ALA A 11 8.69 -18.42 -9.87
CA ALA A 11 8.32 -18.39 -11.28
C ALA A 11 9.05 -19.44 -12.13
N LEU A 12 10.33 -19.69 -11.85
CA LEU A 12 11.21 -20.52 -12.69
C LEU A 12 11.54 -21.88 -12.03
N GLY A 13 11.06 -22.11 -10.81
CA GLY A 13 11.31 -23.33 -10.05
C GLY A 13 12.71 -23.40 -9.40
N PRO A 14 13.13 -24.58 -8.93
CA PRO A 14 14.33 -24.73 -8.08
C PRO A 14 15.65 -24.47 -8.81
N ALA A 15 15.66 -24.47 -10.14
CA ALA A 15 16.83 -24.21 -10.99
C ALA A 15 16.82 -22.79 -11.59
N TYR A 16 16.12 -21.85 -10.93
CA TYR A 16 15.99 -20.47 -11.40
C TYR A 16 17.33 -19.79 -11.69
N HIS A 17 17.30 -18.87 -12.65
CA HIS A 17 18.37 -17.93 -12.90
C HIS A 17 17.76 -16.52 -12.93
N MET A 18 18.35 -15.60 -12.17
CA MET A 18 17.95 -14.19 -12.17
C MET A 18 19.16 -13.32 -12.52
N GLU A 19 18.91 -12.24 -13.25
CA GLU A 19 19.90 -11.19 -13.50
C GLU A 19 19.58 -9.99 -12.62
N ALA A 20 20.57 -9.50 -11.88
CA ALA A 20 20.42 -8.29 -11.08
C ALA A 20 20.95 -7.09 -11.87
N VAL A 21 20.04 -6.19 -12.23
CA VAL A 21 20.38 -4.94 -12.90
C VAL A 21 20.52 -3.83 -11.84
N PRO A 22 21.70 -3.23 -11.68
CA PRO A 22 21.88 -2.12 -10.74
C PRO A 22 21.14 -0.89 -11.27
N VAL A 23 20.26 -0.34 -10.44
CA VAL A 23 19.51 0.89 -10.71
C VAL A 23 19.78 1.93 -9.63
N THR A 24 19.48 3.18 -9.94
CA THR A 24 19.55 4.31 -9.00
C THR A 24 18.13 4.79 -8.67
N HIS A 25 17.94 5.59 -7.62
CA HIS A 25 16.65 6.25 -7.35
C HIS A 25 16.18 7.08 -8.56
N ALA A 26 17.10 7.62 -9.36
CA ALA A 26 16.79 8.41 -10.54
C ALA A 26 16.40 7.58 -11.78
N THR A 27 16.92 6.35 -11.91
CA THR A 27 16.74 5.53 -13.12
C THR A 27 15.81 4.35 -12.93
N ARG A 28 15.52 3.93 -11.70
CA ARG A 28 14.79 2.68 -11.40
C ARG A 28 13.41 2.56 -12.04
N PHE A 29 12.65 3.66 -12.09
CA PHE A 29 11.30 3.65 -12.68
C PHE A 29 11.34 3.63 -14.21
N LEU A 30 12.33 4.30 -14.82
CA LEU A 30 12.53 4.23 -16.27
C LEU A 30 13.02 2.85 -16.70
N ALA A 31 13.89 2.21 -15.92
CA ALA A 31 14.33 0.84 -16.18
C ALA A 31 13.13 -0.13 -16.21
N LEU A 32 12.21 0.00 -15.25
CA LEU A 32 10.97 -0.80 -15.23
C LEU A 32 10.07 -0.47 -16.44
N ALA A 33 9.79 0.80 -16.71
CA ALA A 33 8.92 1.22 -17.82
C ALA A 33 9.47 0.89 -19.21
N ASN A 34 10.79 0.82 -19.37
CA ASN A 34 11.44 0.42 -20.62
C ASN A 34 11.56 -1.11 -20.77
N GLY A 35 11.16 -1.90 -19.76
CA GLY A 35 11.34 -3.34 -19.74
C GLY A 35 12.81 -3.78 -19.60
N GLU A 36 13.67 -2.93 -19.03
CA GLU A 36 15.05 -3.31 -18.69
C GLU A 36 15.09 -4.22 -17.45
N VAL A 37 14.06 -4.15 -16.60
CA VAL A 37 13.84 -5.04 -15.46
C VAL A 37 12.36 -5.44 -15.39
N ASP A 38 12.08 -6.68 -14.95
CA ASP A 38 10.70 -7.18 -14.79
C ASP A 38 10.09 -6.85 -13.42
N LEU A 39 10.95 -6.59 -12.42
CA LEU A 39 10.58 -6.39 -11.03
C LEU A 39 11.56 -5.45 -10.35
N LEU A 40 11.01 -4.47 -9.61
CA LEU A 40 11.80 -3.55 -8.80
C LEU A 40 11.71 -3.91 -7.31
N CYS A 41 12.80 -4.41 -6.73
CA CYS A 41 12.97 -4.60 -5.29
C CYS A 41 14.06 -3.67 -4.74
N ALA A 42 13.84 -2.36 -4.86
CA ALA A 42 14.84 -1.34 -4.57
C ALA A 42 14.27 -0.24 -3.66
N THR A 43 13.80 -0.61 -2.45
CA THR A 43 13.30 0.35 -1.43
C THR A 43 12.33 1.38 -2.00
N THR A 44 11.27 0.89 -2.66
CA THR A 44 10.29 1.77 -3.30
C THR A 44 9.10 1.95 -2.38
N THR A 45 8.95 3.15 -1.83
CA THR A 45 7.73 3.56 -1.11
C THR A 45 6.50 3.44 -2.00
N HIS A 46 5.49 2.73 -1.53
CA HIS A 46 4.16 2.74 -2.12
C HIS A 46 3.49 4.09 -1.81
N THR A 47 3.31 4.92 -2.84
CA THR A 47 2.64 6.22 -2.76
C THR A 47 1.56 6.35 -3.83
N PHE A 48 0.54 7.18 -3.61
CA PHE A 48 -0.51 7.43 -4.61
C PHE A 48 0.04 7.92 -5.94
N GLU A 49 0.96 8.88 -5.90
CA GLU A 49 1.59 9.39 -7.12
C GLU A 49 2.26 8.28 -7.95
N ARG A 50 2.98 7.36 -7.30
CA ARG A 50 3.66 6.26 -7.99
C ARG A 50 2.69 5.20 -8.52
N ASP A 51 1.63 4.90 -7.77
CA ASP A 51 0.61 3.91 -8.11
C ASP A 51 -0.23 4.37 -9.31
N ALA A 52 -0.70 5.63 -9.28
CA ALA A 52 -1.52 6.18 -10.36
C ALA A 52 -0.71 6.67 -11.57
N HIS A 53 0.40 7.38 -11.35
CA HIS A 53 1.16 8.02 -12.43
C HIS A 53 2.56 8.47 -11.99
N GLN A 54 3.49 7.52 -11.92
CA GLN A 54 4.88 7.79 -11.55
C GLN A 54 5.48 8.86 -12.47
N ARG A 55 5.89 9.99 -11.89
CA ARG A 55 6.18 11.25 -12.61
C ARG A 55 7.33 11.18 -13.61
N ASP A 56 8.27 10.26 -13.45
CA ASP A 56 9.46 10.15 -14.30
C ASP A 56 9.19 9.22 -15.48
N ALA A 57 8.58 8.08 -15.21
CA ALA A 57 8.25 7.05 -16.20
C ALA A 57 6.91 7.32 -16.92
N LYS A 58 6.05 8.18 -16.34
CA LYS A 58 4.72 8.53 -16.86
C LYS A 58 3.77 7.34 -17.02
N VAL A 59 3.91 6.35 -16.14
CA VAL A 59 3.10 5.12 -16.07
C VAL A 59 2.61 4.90 -14.65
N GLY A 60 1.51 4.17 -14.47
CA GLY A 60 1.17 3.62 -13.16
C GLY A 60 2.08 2.45 -12.81
N LEU A 61 2.19 2.15 -11.53
CA LEU A 61 2.93 1.00 -11.02
C LEU A 61 1.98 0.14 -10.20
N SER A 62 2.19 -1.16 -10.19
CA SER A 62 1.55 -2.04 -9.20
C SER A 62 2.54 -2.39 -8.10
N PHE A 63 2.02 -2.64 -6.90
CA PHE A 63 2.83 -2.86 -5.71
C PHE A 63 2.45 -4.16 -5.00
N SER A 64 3.46 -4.89 -4.55
CA SER A 64 3.26 -5.97 -3.57
C SER A 64 2.73 -5.42 -2.23
N ALA A 65 2.36 -6.32 -1.32
CA ALA A 65 2.31 -5.94 0.10
C ALA A 65 3.66 -5.34 0.52
N PRO A 66 3.69 -4.26 1.33
CA PRO A 66 4.95 -3.71 1.82
C PRO A 66 5.73 -4.77 2.59
N TYR A 67 6.98 -4.99 2.19
CA TYR A 67 7.89 -5.94 2.82
C TYR A 67 8.74 -5.28 3.92
N LEU A 68 8.77 -3.95 3.99
CA LEU A 68 9.43 -3.20 5.05
C LEU A 68 8.70 -1.88 5.27
N TYR A 69 8.22 -1.64 6.48
CA TYR A 69 7.75 -0.35 6.94
C TYR A 69 8.89 0.39 7.61
N ASP A 70 9.31 1.50 7.00
CA ASP A 70 10.30 2.40 7.58
C ASP A 70 9.83 3.85 7.55
N GLY A 71 10.75 4.80 7.69
CA GLY A 71 10.46 6.22 7.62
C GLY A 71 11.72 7.03 7.39
N LEU A 72 11.55 8.24 6.87
CA LEU A 72 12.62 9.20 6.73
C LEU A 72 13.23 9.50 8.10
N GLN A 73 14.52 9.21 8.26
CA GLN A 73 15.29 9.50 9.45
C GLN A 73 16.52 10.34 9.09
N PHE A 74 17.09 10.99 10.09
CA PHE A 74 18.30 11.80 9.96
C PHE A 74 19.50 11.10 10.57
N GLY A 75 20.66 11.23 9.92
CA GLY A 75 21.94 10.77 10.44
C GLY A 75 23.04 11.78 10.11
N GLY A 76 24.08 11.90 10.94
CA GLY A 76 25.15 12.87 10.68
C GLY A 76 25.84 13.35 11.94
N LEU A 77 26.31 14.61 11.90
CA LEU A 77 26.99 15.23 13.02
C LEU A 77 26.06 15.34 14.26
N PRO A 78 26.49 14.84 15.44
CA PRO A 78 25.64 14.80 16.63
C PRO A 78 25.01 16.12 17.04
N GLU A 79 25.70 17.24 16.81
CA GLU A 79 25.19 18.57 17.10
C GLU A 79 24.06 19.04 16.17
N TYR A 80 23.92 18.47 14.97
CA TYR A 80 22.92 18.89 13.96
C TYR A 80 21.78 17.90 13.75
N VAL A 81 21.94 16.62 14.13
CA VAL A 81 20.84 15.63 14.01
C VAL A 81 19.58 16.08 14.77
N PRO A 82 19.65 16.55 16.04
CA PRO A 82 18.46 17.06 16.73
C PRO A 82 17.84 18.29 16.07
N CYS A 83 18.64 19.13 15.40
CA CYS A 83 18.11 20.26 14.63
C CYS A 83 17.22 19.78 13.49
N ALA A 84 17.68 18.76 12.74
CA ALA A 84 16.91 18.17 11.66
C ALA A 84 15.63 17.48 12.15
N GLU A 85 15.71 16.70 13.24
CA GLU A 85 14.53 16.04 13.83
C GLU A 85 13.47 17.03 14.32
N ASN A 86 13.89 18.20 14.83
CA ASN A 86 12.99 19.26 15.29
C ASN A 86 12.62 20.26 14.19
N LEU A 87 13.11 20.07 12.95
CA LEU A 87 12.95 20.99 11.83
C LEU A 87 13.41 22.42 12.16
N ASP A 88 14.37 22.58 13.08
CA ASP A 88 14.88 23.86 13.53
C ASP A 88 16.07 24.31 12.68
N THR A 89 15.99 25.54 12.18
CA THR A 89 17.04 26.19 11.39
C THR A 89 17.47 27.54 11.99
N SER A 90 17.13 27.77 13.26
CA SER A 90 17.41 28.96 14.02
C SER A 90 18.57 28.74 15.03
N GLY A 91 18.95 29.77 15.80
CA GLY A 91 19.96 29.62 16.86
C GLY A 91 21.26 28.89 16.43
N ASP A 92 21.58 27.84 17.17
CA ASP A 92 22.74 26.95 16.91
C ASP A 92 22.52 26.05 15.66
N CYS A 93 21.28 25.87 15.24
CA CYS A 93 20.86 25.12 14.05
C CYS A 93 20.91 25.95 12.75
N LYS A 94 21.34 27.22 12.79
CA LYS A 94 21.47 28.07 11.57
C LYS A 94 22.35 27.47 10.48
N GLY A 95 23.31 26.64 10.88
CA GLY A 95 24.22 25.93 9.98
C GLY A 95 23.68 24.61 9.42
N LEU A 96 22.44 24.20 9.75
CA LEU A 96 21.89 22.93 9.31
C LEU A 96 21.89 22.82 7.77
N ARG A 97 22.45 21.74 7.25
CA ARG A 97 22.46 21.39 5.82
C ARG A 97 22.21 19.91 5.70
N VAL A 98 21.07 19.56 5.11
CA VAL A 98 20.59 18.18 5.00
C VAL A 98 20.75 17.69 3.57
N CYS A 99 21.57 16.67 3.37
CA CYS A 99 21.67 15.96 2.10
C CYS A 99 20.53 14.94 1.95
N ALA A 100 19.91 14.90 0.78
CA ALA A 100 19.01 13.83 0.36
C ALA A 100 19.16 13.57 -1.15
N PHE A 101 18.93 12.34 -1.59
CA PHE A 101 18.92 12.03 -3.03
C PHE A 101 17.72 12.67 -3.73
N ASP A 102 17.94 13.17 -4.94
CA ASP A 102 16.86 13.63 -5.79
C ASP A 102 15.91 12.47 -6.16
N ARG A 103 14.68 12.82 -6.59
CA ARG A 103 13.65 11.84 -7.02
C ARG A 103 13.26 10.80 -5.95
N THR A 104 13.50 11.11 -4.68
CA THR A 104 13.05 10.33 -3.52
C THR A 104 11.86 10.99 -2.81
N THR A 105 11.09 10.21 -2.06
CA THR A 105 10.08 10.73 -1.12
C THR A 105 10.71 11.60 -0.03
N TRP A 106 11.99 11.33 0.29
CA TRP A 106 12.76 12.05 1.28
C TRP A 106 12.94 13.52 0.90
N VAL A 107 13.48 13.79 -0.29
CA VAL A 107 13.72 15.17 -0.73
C VAL A 107 12.40 15.93 -0.94
N ASP A 108 11.35 15.25 -1.42
CA ASP A 108 10.01 15.83 -1.55
C ASP A 108 9.48 16.27 -0.18
N THR A 109 9.66 15.44 0.85
CA THR A 109 9.32 15.79 2.23
C THR A 109 10.18 16.96 2.73
N LEU A 110 11.51 16.90 2.59
CA LEU A 110 12.39 17.96 3.08
C LEU A 110 12.08 19.32 2.45
N ARG A 111 11.69 19.36 1.18
CA ARG A 111 11.26 20.60 0.51
C ARG A 111 10.00 21.21 1.10
N SER A 112 9.10 20.40 1.67
CA SER A 112 7.87 20.88 2.29
C SER A 112 8.07 21.33 3.73
N VAL A 113 9.03 20.76 4.45
CA VAL A 113 9.24 21.02 5.89
C VAL A 113 10.45 21.90 6.24
N LEU A 114 11.44 22.05 5.35
CA LEU A 114 12.64 22.85 5.59
C LEU A 114 12.78 24.00 4.59
N PRO A 115 13.43 25.12 4.98
CA PRO A 115 13.78 26.16 4.02
C PRO A 115 14.69 25.62 2.92
N LYS A 116 14.44 26.00 1.66
CA LYS A 116 15.20 25.54 0.47
C LYS A 116 16.72 25.60 0.63
N LYS A 117 17.25 26.62 1.31
CA LYS A 117 18.71 26.79 1.52
C LYS A 117 19.35 25.72 2.43
N ASN A 118 18.54 25.02 3.21
CA ASN A 118 18.97 23.98 4.15
C ASN A 118 18.92 22.58 3.53
N VAL A 119 18.27 22.41 2.38
CA VAL A 119 18.19 21.13 1.66
C VAL A 119 19.25 21.10 0.56
N VAL A 120 20.06 20.05 0.55
CA VAL A 120 21.09 19.79 -0.45
C VAL A 120 20.70 18.53 -1.22
N GLU A 121 20.34 18.71 -2.48
CA GLU A 121 19.92 17.61 -3.34
C GLU A 121 21.16 17.01 -4.02
N LEU A 122 21.38 15.72 -3.80
CA LEU A 122 22.47 14.99 -4.42
C LEU A 122 22.00 14.36 -5.73
N ALA A 123 22.66 14.74 -6.83
CA ALA A 123 22.42 14.14 -8.15
C ALA A 123 23.14 12.80 -8.24
N ILE A 124 22.44 11.79 -8.74
CA ILE A 124 22.95 10.41 -8.74
C ILE A 124 23.64 10.11 -10.06
N LEU A 125 24.98 10.17 -10.06
CA LEU A 125 25.83 9.83 -11.22
C LEU A 125 26.67 8.56 -11.01
N GLY A 126 26.35 7.75 -9.99
CA GLY A 126 27.14 6.58 -9.63
C GLY A 126 26.65 5.90 -8.35
N ARG A 127 27.58 5.43 -7.50
CA ARG A 127 27.26 4.76 -6.23
C ARG A 127 26.72 5.77 -5.21
N GLU A 128 25.40 5.75 -5.02
CA GLU A 128 24.64 6.70 -4.18
C GLU A 128 25.28 6.93 -2.80
N PHE A 129 25.59 5.86 -2.08
CA PHE A 129 26.09 5.95 -0.69
C PHE A 129 27.48 6.61 -0.56
N GLU A 130 28.29 6.61 -1.61
CA GLU A 130 29.56 7.37 -1.62
C GLU A 130 29.30 8.89 -1.56
N ALA A 131 28.19 9.35 -2.12
CA ALA A 131 27.84 10.77 -2.14
C ALA A 131 27.43 11.29 -0.75
N TYR A 132 26.71 10.50 0.05
CA TYR A 132 26.42 10.84 1.45
C TYR A 132 27.70 10.92 2.28
N ALA A 133 28.57 9.92 2.21
CA ALA A 133 29.84 9.93 2.93
C ALA A 133 30.75 11.09 2.49
N ALA A 134 30.78 11.42 1.19
CA ALA A 134 31.52 12.57 0.67
C ALA A 134 30.95 13.90 1.19
N GLY A 135 29.62 14.07 1.13
CA GLY A 135 28.97 15.30 1.57
C GLY A 135 29.17 15.61 3.06
N LEU A 136 29.19 14.57 3.90
CA LEU A 136 29.55 14.70 5.32
C LEU A 136 31.04 15.01 5.52
N ARG A 137 31.92 14.38 4.73
CA ARG A 137 33.38 14.53 4.86
C ARG A 137 33.88 15.90 4.41
N ASP A 138 33.33 16.45 3.33
CA ASP A 138 33.72 17.74 2.77
C ASP A 138 32.92 18.94 3.33
N GLY A 139 31.89 18.67 4.12
CA GLY A 139 31.05 19.68 4.76
C GLY A 139 29.97 20.27 3.84
N THR A 140 29.70 19.66 2.68
CA THR A 140 28.55 19.98 1.82
C THR A 140 27.23 19.89 2.60
N CYS A 141 27.13 18.91 3.50
CA CYS A 141 26.05 18.77 4.48
C CYS A 141 26.61 18.28 5.82
N ASN A 142 25.87 18.55 6.90
CA ASN A 142 26.18 18.03 8.24
C ASN A 142 25.20 16.94 8.68
N VAL A 143 24.11 16.76 7.95
CA VAL A 143 23.11 15.72 8.15
C VAL A 143 22.76 15.12 6.79
N VAL A 144 22.50 13.81 6.75
CA VAL A 144 21.90 13.08 5.63
C VAL A 144 20.51 12.62 6.05
N ALA A 145 19.59 12.50 5.08
CA ALA A 145 18.24 12.02 5.32
C ALA A 145 17.91 10.87 4.37
N GLY A 146 17.39 9.78 4.92
CA GLY A 146 16.93 8.63 4.14
C GLY A 146 16.19 7.63 5.03
N GLU A 147 15.79 6.51 4.45
CA GLU A 147 15.35 5.38 5.26
C GLU A 147 16.50 4.87 6.14
N ARG A 148 16.18 4.23 7.27
CA ARG A 148 17.16 3.90 8.31
C ARG A 148 18.28 3.01 7.78
N LEU A 149 17.96 2.10 6.85
CA LEU A 149 18.93 1.22 6.20
C LEU A 149 19.95 1.98 5.33
N ASP A 150 19.57 3.13 4.76
CA ASP A 150 20.36 3.88 3.79
C ASP A 150 21.31 4.90 4.43
N ILE A 151 21.19 5.09 5.75
CA ILE A 151 21.98 6.06 6.50
C ILE A 151 22.66 5.45 7.74
N THR A 152 22.84 4.13 7.79
CA THR A 152 23.47 3.49 8.97
C THR A 152 24.92 3.95 9.19
N PRO A 153 25.41 3.97 10.45
CA PRO A 153 26.82 4.28 10.73
C PRO A 153 27.78 3.33 10.02
N ALA A 154 27.42 2.05 9.90
CA ALA A 154 28.23 1.04 9.20
C ALA A 154 28.40 1.39 7.72
N LEU A 155 27.31 1.77 7.04
CA LEU A 155 27.33 2.17 5.64
C LEU A 155 28.16 3.45 5.42
N MET A 156 28.04 4.42 6.32
CA MET A 156 28.86 5.65 6.24
C MET A 156 30.36 5.36 6.38
N ARG A 157 30.73 4.45 7.28
CA ARG A 157 32.13 4.02 7.50
C ARG A 157 32.67 3.24 6.30
N GLU A 158 31.90 2.31 5.76
CA GLU A 158 32.25 1.55 4.55
C GLU A 158 32.53 2.47 3.35
N ASN A 159 31.81 3.58 3.24
CA ASN A 159 31.97 4.59 2.19
C ASN A 159 32.96 5.71 2.56
N GLY A 160 33.78 5.52 3.60
CA GLY A 160 34.94 6.37 3.90
C GLY A 160 34.62 7.68 4.64
N TYR A 161 33.51 7.74 5.38
CA TYR A 161 33.30 8.79 6.36
C TYR A 161 33.77 8.32 7.73
N GLU A 162 34.79 8.97 8.31
CA GLU A 162 35.39 8.63 9.62
C GLU A 162 35.04 9.62 10.74
N GLY A 163 34.26 10.66 10.44
CA GLY A 163 33.90 11.71 11.39
C GLY A 163 32.86 11.26 12.44
N PRO A 164 32.55 12.13 13.43
CA PRO A 164 31.45 11.89 14.36
C PRO A 164 30.15 11.60 13.63
N TYR A 165 29.40 10.60 14.09
CA TYR A 165 28.14 10.21 13.48
C TYR A 165 27.16 9.72 14.53
N THR A 166 25.92 10.20 14.48
CA THR A 166 24.79 9.62 15.21
C THR A 166 23.60 9.46 14.29
N MET A 167 22.76 8.49 14.60
CA MET A 167 21.41 8.36 14.05
C MET A 167 20.42 9.14 14.92
N GLY A 168 19.39 9.68 14.27
CA GLY A 168 18.19 10.17 14.92
C GLY A 168 17.40 9.03 15.57
N LYS A 169 16.33 9.42 16.27
CA LYS A 169 15.38 8.54 16.97
C LYS A 169 13.98 8.62 16.38
N THR A 170 13.65 9.69 15.66
CA THR A 170 12.33 9.86 15.06
C THR A 170 12.33 9.46 13.59
N LYS A 171 11.18 8.96 13.14
CA LYS A 171 10.84 8.77 11.72
C LYS A 171 9.86 9.89 11.36
N LEU A 172 10.21 10.71 10.37
CA LEU A 172 9.41 11.86 9.96
C LEU A 172 8.28 11.48 9.00
N THR A 173 8.44 10.40 8.25
CA THR A 173 7.50 9.94 7.23
C THR A 173 7.12 8.47 7.44
N LYS A 174 6.05 8.05 6.76
CA LYS A 174 5.70 6.65 6.53
C LYS A 174 6.28 6.21 5.21
N GLU A 175 7.20 5.24 5.23
CA GLU A 175 7.81 4.67 4.02
C GLU A 175 7.47 3.16 3.93
N PRO A 176 6.26 2.79 3.50
CA PRO A 176 5.90 1.40 3.22
C PRO A 176 6.59 0.93 1.94
N LEU A 177 7.73 0.26 2.08
CA LEU A 177 8.55 -0.20 0.97
C LEU A 177 8.00 -1.51 0.42
N ALA A 178 7.68 -1.51 -0.88
CA ALA A 178 7.09 -2.64 -1.58
C ALA A 178 7.90 -2.97 -2.84
N ALA A 179 7.72 -4.20 -3.35
CA ALA A 179 8.19 -4.54 -4.68
C ALA A 179 7.25 -3.90 -5.71
N SER A 180 7.77 -3.48 -6.85
CA SER A 180 6.99 -2.77 -7.87
C SER A 180 7.10 -3.41 -9.25
N THR A 181 5.97 -3.49 -9.93
CA THR A 181 5.78 -3.96 -11.30
C THR A 181 5.05 -2.88 -12.11
N LEU A 182 4.90 -3.08 -13.42
CA LEU A 182 4.01 -2.25 -14.23
C LEU A 182 2.57 -2.68 -14.04
N ASP A 183 1.66 -1.72 -14.07
CA ASP A 183 0.21 -1.93 -13.89
C ASP A 183 -0.49 -2.58 -15.11
N GLY A 184 0.19 -2.65 -16.25
CA GLY A 184 -0.30 -3.26 -17.48
C GLY A 184 -0.24 -4.80 -17.54
N ASP A 185 0.29 -5.46 -16.50
CA ASP A 185 0.32 -6.92 -16.37
C ASP A 185 -0.20 -7.32 -14.98
N PRO A 186 -1.53 -7.42 -14.81
CA PRO A 186 -2.12 -7.73 -13.50
C PRO A 186 -1.72 -9.12 -13.00
N LEU A 187 -1.67 -10.13 -13.89
CA LEU A 187 -1.29 -11.49 -13.49
C LEU A 187 0.15 -11.55 -12.94
N TRP A 188 1.10 -10.83 -13.54
CA TRP A 188 2.46 -10.71 -13.00
C TRP A 188 2.51 -9.96 -11.67
N SER A 189 1.70 -8.91 -11.54
CA SER A 189 1.60 -8.11 -10.32
C SER A 189 1.02 -8.92 -9.16
N ASP A 190 -0.04 -9.70 -9.40
CA ASP A 190 -0.64 -10.61 -8.44
C ASP A 190 0.35 -11.71 -8.06
N PHE A 191 1.07 -12.27 -9.04
CA PHE A 191 2.09 -13.28 -8.79
C PHE A 191 3.15 -12.77 -7.79
N VAL A 192 3.67 -11.55 -8.02
CA VAL A 192 4.63 -10.91 -7.12
C VAL A 192 4.00 -10.64 -5.76
N PHE A 193 2.79 -10.09 -5.72
CA PHE A 193 2.05 -9.81 -4.49
C PHE A 193 1.89 -11.07 -3.63
N TRP A 194 1.43 -12.16 -4.24
CA TRP A 194 1.20 -13.44 -3.55
C TRP A 194 2.48 -14.13 -3.12
N VAL A 195 3.59 -14.01 -3.87
CA VAL A 195 4.90 -14.48 -3.38
C VAL A 195 5.26 -13.79 -2.07
N VAL A 196 5.04 -12.47 -1.96
CA VAL A 196 5.30 -11.73 -0.70
C VAL A 196 4.37 -12.19 0.42
N GLN A 197 3.07 -12.34 0.13
CA GLN A 197 2.12 -12.88 1.10
C GLN A 197 2.50 -14.29 1.58
N GLY A 198 2.97 -15.16 0.68
CA GLY A 198 3.41 -16.52 1.01
C GLY A 198 4.61 -16.54 1.95
N LEU A 199 5.52 -15.57 1.83
CA LEU A 199 6.65 -15.41 2.77
C LEU A 199 6.19 -14.98 4.17
N PHE A 200 5.18 -14.12 4.26
CA PHE A 200 4.57 -13.74 5.55
C PHE A 200 3.80 -14.90 6.17
N GLU A 201 3.04 -15.63 5.36
CA GLU A 201 2.28 -16.79 5.80
C GLU A 201 3.19 -17.91 6.30
N ALA A 202 4.32 -18.13 5.61
CA ALA A 202 5.33 -19.07 6.06
C ALA A 202 5.89 -18.70 7.44
N GLU A 203 6.12 -17.41 7.72
CA GLU A 203 6.53 -16.96 9.05
C GLU A 203 5.42 -17.20 10.08
N ARG A 204 4.16 -16.85 9.77
CA ARG A 204 3.00 -17.06 10.65
C ARG A 204 2.86 -18.53 11.06
N ARG A 205 3.04 -19.45 10.12
CA ARG A 205 2.97 -20.91 10.33
C ARG A 205 4.25 -21.52 10.91
N GLY A 206 5.32 -20.74 11.07
CA GLY A 206 6.64 -21.26 11.47
C GLY A 206 7.28 -22.18 10.42
N VAL A 207 6.86 -22.10 9.15
CA VAL A 207 7.50 -22.79 8.03
C VAL A 207 8.79 -22.06 7.68
N THR A 208 9.89 -22.79 7.61
CA THR A 208 11.22 -22.26 7.31
C THR A 208 11.73 -22.81 5.99
N SER A 209 12.87 -22.31 5.53
CA SER A 209 13.61 -22.93 4.41
C SER A 209 13.80 -24.45 4.56
N ALA A 210 14.00 -24.94 5.79
CA ALA A 210 14.17 -26.36 6.09
C ALA A 210 12.87 -27.18 6.05
N SER A 211 11.72 -26.54 6.31
CA SER A 211 10.39 -27.17 6.32
C SER A 211 9.50 -26.74 5.17
N ALA A 212 10.02 -26.04 4.16
CA ALA A 212 9.26 -25.42 3.07
C ALA A 212 8.22 -26.34 2.38
N ASN A 213 8.47 -27.65 2.29
CA ASN A 213 7.50 -28.62 1.75
C ASN A 213 6.18 -28.69 2.55
N SER A 214 6.17 -28.26 3.82
CA SER A 214 4.97 -28.23 4.65
C SER A 214 4.06 -27.04 4.37
N PHE A 215 4.49 -26.08 3.52
CA PHE A 215 3.62 -24.98 3.11
C PHE A 215 2.42 -25.50 2.30
N GLY A 216 2.67 -26.47 1.41
CA GLY A 216 1.67 -27.06 0.52
C GLY A 216 1.73 -26.46 -0.90
N PRO A 217 1.05 -27.11 -1.87
CA PRO A 217 0.89 -26.56 -3.21
C PRO A 217 -0.18 -25.45 -3.24
N ALA A 218 -0.18 -24.63 -4.28
CA ALA A 218 -1.24 -23.64 -4.55
C ALA A 218 -1.60 -23.62 -6.04
N THR A 219 -2.88 -23.75 -6.39
CA THR A 219 -3.29 -23.99 -7.80
C THR A 219 -3.85 -22.78 -8.53
N ALA A 220 -3.98 -21.63 -7.86
CA ALA A 220 -4.57 -20.42 -8.43
C ALA A 220 -3.88 -19.92 -9.71
N PHE A 221 -2.55 -20.08 -9.83
CA PHE A 221 -1.77 -19.75 -11.03
C PHE A 221 -1.64 -20.91 -12.04
N GLY A 222 -2.44 -21.97 -11.88
CA GLY A 222 -2.39 -23.19 -12.68
C GLY A 222 -1.41 -24.24 -12.15
N ASP A 223 -1.59 -25.48 -12.61
CA ASP A 223 -0.86 -26.66 -12.12
C ASP A 223 0.67 -26.58 -12.30
N ASP A 224 1.15 -25.86 -13.31
CA ASP A 224 2.58 -25.69 -13.57
C ASP A 224 3.29 -24.85 -12.49
N LEU A 225 2.55 -23.96 -11.81
CA LEU A 225 3.05 -23.10 -10.73
C LEU A 225 2.65 -23.61 -9.34
N ARG A 226 2.17 -24.85 -9.23
CA ARG A 226 1.70 -25.44 -7.96
C ARG A 226 2.69 -25.34 -6.79
N ASP A 227 3.98 -25.40 -7.07
CA ASP A 227 5.03 -25.41 -6.06
C ASP A 227 5.66 -24.01 -5.85
N MET A 228 5.06 -22.93 -6.37
CA MET A 228 5.65 -21.58 -6.37
C MET A 228 6.06 -21.10 -4.96
N PHE A 229 5.20 -21.27 -3.96
CA PHE A 229 5.50 -20.86 -2.58
C PHE A 229 6.56 -21.75 -1.95
N VAL A 230 6.47 -23.07 -2.16
CA VAL A 230 7.49 -24.03 -1.70
C VAL A 230 8.86 -23.68 -2.28
N ASN A 231 8.93 -23.32 -3.57
CA ASN A 231 10.17 -22.95 -4.24
C ASN A 231 10.74 -21.63 -3.71
N ALA A 232 9.89 -20.61 -3.51
CA ALA A 232 10.29 -19.35 -2.89
C ALA A 232 10.88 -19.56 -1.48
N ILE A 233 10.14 -20.26 -0.61
CA ILE A 233 10.53 -20.49 0.79
C ILE A 233 11.79 -21.37 0.85
N LYS A 234 11.95 -22.39 0.00
CA LYS A 234 13.21 -23.17 -0.08
C LYS A 234 14.39 -22.30 -0.45
N ALA A 235 14.21 -21.33 -1.35
CA ALA A 235 15.30 -20.52 -1.87
C ALA A 235 15.82 -19.49 -0.86
N VAL A 236 14.93 -18.91 -0.05
CA VAL A 236 15.27 -17.77 0.81
C VAL A 236 14.76 -17.83 2.26
N GLY A 237 13.96 -18.84 2.61
CA GLY A 237 13.27 -18.93 3.90
C GLY A 237 11.97 -18.12 3.93
N ASN A 238 11.36 -18.04 5.11
CA ASN A 238 10.23 -17.14 5.34
C ASN A 238 10.68 -15.68 5.52
N TYR A 239 9.73 -14.76 5.69
CA TYR A 239 10.03 -13.34 5.87
C TYR A 239 10.95 -13.06 7.06
N GLY A 240 10.73 -13.70 8.22
CA GLY A 240 11.60 -13.58 9.39
C GLY A 240 13.04 -14.02 9.12
N GLU A 241 13.26 -15.17 8.48
CA GLU A 241 14.59 -15.65 8.08
C GLU A 241 15.29 -14.67 7.11
N MET A 242 14.53 -14.04 6.21
CA MET A 242 15.04 -13.02 5.31
C MET A 242 15.42 -11.74 6.07
N TYR A 243 14.59 -11.29 7.01
CA TYR A 243 14.85 -10.11 7.83
C TYR A 243 16.11 -10.30 8.69
N ASP A 244 16.18 -11.41 9.43
CA ASP A 244 17.27 -11.73 10.35
C ASP A 244 18.63 -11.78 9.64
N ARG A 245 18.65 -12.33 8.42
CA ARG A 245 19.88 -12.46 7.64
C ARG A 245 20.36 -11.15 7.03
N ASN A 246 19.44 -10.29 6.59
CA ASN A 246 19.78 -9.14 5.75
C ASN A 246 19.69 -7.80 6.48
N LEU A 247 18.71 -7.61 7.37
CA LEU A 247 18.37 -6.31 7.94
C LEU A 247 18.68 -6.23 9.43
N GLU A 248 18.37 -7.26 10.22
CA GLU A 248 18.56 -7.24 11.69
C GLU A 248 19.94 -6.75 12.15
N PRO A 249 21.08 -7.12 11.50
CA PRO A 249 22.40 -6.63 11.90
C PRO A 249 22.63 -5.12 11.70
N LEU A 250 21.87 -4.52 10.79
CA LEU A 250 21.99 -3.10 10.39
C LEU A 250 20.91 -2.25 11.05
N VAL A 251 19.71 -2.80 11.10
CA VAL A 251 18.47 -2.16 11.46
C VAL A 251 17.57 -3.19 12.16
N PRO A 252 17.58 -3.23 13.50
CA PRO A 252 16.75 -4.16 14.27
C PRO A 252 15.26 -4.06 13.89
N ARG A 253 14.58 -5.21 13.93
CA ARG A 253 13.17 -5.35 13.54
C ARG A 253 12.23 -4.67 14.52
N ASP A 254 11.69 -3.54 14.09
CA ASP A 254 10.60 -2.84 14.76
C ASP A 254 9.31 -3.67 14.74
N ASP A 255 8.43 -3.46 15.71
CA ASP A 255 7.19 -4.24 15.85
C ASP A 255 6.29 -4.14 14.62
N ILE A 256 6.19 -2.96 13.97
CA ILE A 256 5.46 -2.76 12.72
C ILE A 256 5.86 -3.74 11.61
N ASN A 257 7.11 -4.22 11.64
CA ASN A 257 7.64 -5.17 10.66
C ASN A 257 7.44 -6.62 11.09
N ARG A 258 6.62 -6.92 12.09
CA ARG A 258 6.27 -8.30 12.51
C ARG A 258 4.93 -8.74 11.90
N ILE A 259 4.67 -10.04 11.96
CA ILE A 259 3.36 -10.61 11.63
C ILE A 259 2.33 -10.16 12.66
N ASN A 260 1.21 -9.60 12.20
CA ASN A 260 0.09 -9.25 13.06
C ASN A 260 -0.79 -10.49 13.26
N SER A 261 -0.94 -10.91 14.52
CA SER A 261 -1.84 -12.00 14.95
C SER A 261 -3.31 -11.61 14.93
N GLY A 262 -3.62 -10.35 14.66
CA GLY A 262 -4.95 -9.77 14.67
C GLY A 262 -5.33 -8.98 15.91
N ASP A 263 -4.41 -8.91 16.88
CA ASP A 263 -4.66 -8.27 18.18
C ASP A 263 -4.41 -6.75 18.17
N THR A 264 -3.88 -6.22 17.08
CA THR A 264 -3.57 -4.78 16.91
C THR A 264 -4.15 -4.24 15.60
N GLY A 265 -4.26 -2.92 15.49
CA GLY A 265 -4.74 -2.23 14.29
C GLY A 265 -4.04 -2.69 13.00
N LEU A 266 -4.81 -2.81 11.93
CA LEU A 266 -4.31 -3.06 10.58
C LEU A 266 -4.63 -1.94 9.59
N ILE A 267 -5.55 -1.05 9.95
CA ILE A 267 -5.92 0.06 9.09
C ILE A 267 -4.75 1.03 9.03
N TYR A 268 -4.15 1.15 7.85
CA TYR A 268 -2.93 1.91 7.63
C TYR A 268 -3.08 2.79 6.40
N SER A 269 -2.96 4.10 6.57
CA SER A 269 -2.98 5.07 5.47
C SER A 269 -1.61 5.13 4.80
N LEU A 270 -1.58 4.90 3.48
CA LEU A 270 -0.38 5.04 2.67
C LEU A 270 -0.09 6.53 2.34
N PRO A 271 1.18 6.91 2.15
CA PRO A 271 1.54 8.28 1.76
C PRO A 271 1.04 8.64 0.36
N PHE A 272 0.63 9.89 0.16
CA PHE A 272 0.14 10.37 -1.14
C PHE A 272 1.27 10.63 -2.15
N GLY A 273 2.47 10.96 -1.66
CA GLY A 273 3.50 11.56 -2.51
C GLY A 273 3.03 12.92 -3.08
N PRO A 274 3.70 13.46 -4.11
CA PRO A 274 3.29 14.71 -4.75
C PRO A 274 2.10 14.50 -5.69
N SER A 275 0.93 14.27 -5.11
CA SER A 275 -0.34 14.01 -5.77
C SER A 275 -0.89 15.21 -6.54
N GLU A 276 -0.33 16.40 -6.35
CA GLU A 276 -0.66 17.61 -7.12
C GLU A 276 -0.10 17.60 -8.54
N ASN A 277 0.82 16.68 -8.86
CA ASN A 277 1.31 16.48 -10.22
C ASN A 277 0.15 16.05 -11.14
N ALA A 278 0.07 16.67 -12.31
CA ALA A 278 -0.97 16.35 -13.29
C ALA A 278 -0.66 14.99 -13.97
N GLY A 279 -1.62 14.07 -13.90
CA GLY A 279 -1.63 12.83 -14.68
C GLY A 279 -2.53 12.92 -15.92
N PRO A 280 -2.73 11.80 -16.64
CA PRO A 280 -3.23 11.79 -18.01
C PRO A 280 -4.75 12.04 -18.19
N GLY A 281 -5.53 12.10 -17.11
CA GLY A 281 -6.99 12.12 -17.22
C GLY A 281 -7.59 10.70 -17.21
N PRO A 282 -8.92 10.57 -17.32
CA PRO A 282 -9.58 9.28 -17.53
C PRO A 282 -9.06 8.54 -18.77
N THR A 283 -8.79 7.24 -18.63
CA THR A 283 -8.38 6.37 -19.74
C THR A 283 -9.54 6.21 -20.73
N PRO A 284 -9.33 6.41 -22.04
CA PRO A 284 -10.36 6.20 -23.05
C PRO A 284 -10.90 4.77 -23.03
N GLY A 285 -12.22 4.63 -22.95
CA GLY A 285 -12.89 3.33 -22.83
C GLY A 285 -12.83 2.70 -21.43
N GLY A 286 -12.18 3.36 -20.47
CA GLY A 286 -12.10 2.91 -19.08
C GLY A 286 -13.39 3.20 -18.30
N THR A 287 -13.50 2.55 -17.15
CA THR A 287 -14.64 2.62 -16.22
C THR A 287 -14.81 4.04 -15.69
N LEU A 288 -13.71 4.73 -15.37
CA LEU A 288 -13.75 6.11 -14.88
C LEU A 288 -14.41 7.06 -15.91
N GLU A 289 -14.06 6.93 -17.20
CA GLU A 289 -14.71 7.67 -18.29
C GLU A 289 -16.18 7.28 -18.43
N ALA A 290 -16.49 5.98 -18.37
CA ALA A 290 -17.85 5.46 -18.51
C ALA A 290 -18.79 5.97 -17.40
N VAL A 291 -18.34 5.98 -16.14
CA VAL A 291 -19.09 6.49 -14.99
C VAL A 291 -19.32 8.00 -15.15
N LEU A 292 -18.30 8.76 -15.55
CA LEU A 292 -18.41 10.20 -15.80
C LEU A 292 -19.42 10.52 -16.92
N ALA A 293 -19.38 9.77 -18.02
CA ALA A 293 -20.28 9.95 -19.15
C ALA A 293 -21.73 9.59 -18.79
N ARG A 294 -21.90 8.52 -18.00
CA ARG A 294 -23.20 8.07 -17.51
C ARG A 294 -23.77 8.97 -16.40
N GLY A 295 -22.90 9.61 -15.62
CA GLY A 295 -23.26 10.44 -14.47
C GLY A 295 -23.72 9.65 -13.25
N THR A 296 -23.53 8.33 -13.23
CA THR A 296 -24.00 7.40 -12.19
C THR A 296 -23.01 6.26 -12.00
N LEU A 297 -22.61 6.01 -10.76
CA LEU A 297 -21.87 4.81 -10.34
C LEU A 297 -22.84 3.64 -10.10
N ARG A 298 -22.55 2.46 -10.64
CA ARG A 298 -23.27 1.22 -10.35
C ARG A 298 -22.45 0.41 -9.36
N CYS A 299 -22.93 0.32 -8.12
CA CYS A 299 -22.25 -0.43 -7.08
C CYS A 299 -22.98 -1.75 -6.80
N GLY A 300 -22.26 -2.86 -6.95
CA GLY A 300 -22.69 -4.15 -6.46
C GLY A 300 -22.43 -4.28 -4.97
N LEU A 301 -23.35 -4.88 -4.22
CA LEU A 301 -23.25 -5.05 -2.77
C LEU A 301 -23.45 -6.53 -2.41
N ILE A 302 -22.45 -7.11 -1.74
CA ILE A 302 -22.56 -8.45 -1.14
C ILE A 302 -23.25 -8.36 0.21
N GLY A 303 -24.19 -9.29 0.44
CA GLY A 303 -24.91 -9.46 1.70
C GLY A 303 -26.14 -8.55 1.77
N ARG A 304 -27.34 -9.17 1.73
CA ARG A 304 -28.57 -8.46 2.11
C ARG A 304 -28.62 -8.27 3.62
N PRO A 305 -29.17 -7.14 4.11
CA PRO A 305 -29.59 -7.04 5.49
C PRO A 305 -30.52 -8.22 5.83
N THR A 306 -30.39 -8.78 7.03
CA THR A 306 -31.33 -9.80 7.51
C THR A 306 -32.70 -9.17 7.81
N GLU A 307 -33.79 -9.95 7.78
CA GLU A 307 -35.14 -9.46 8.15
C GLU A 307 -35.14 -8.84 9.56
N GLU A 308 -34.31 -9.35 10.48
CA GLU A 308 -34.12 -8.82 11.83
C GLU A 308 -33.48 -7.41 11.81
N GLU A 309 -32.47 -7.19 10.95
CA GLU A 309 -31.82 -5.88 10.77
C GLU A 309 -32.74 -4.85 10.09
N GLU A 310 -33.62 -5.30 9.19
CA GLU A 310 -34.65 -4.46 8.57
C GLU A 310 -35.75 -4.06 9.56
N GLU A 311 -36.19 -4.99 10.41
CA GLU A 311 -37.20 -4.72 11.45
C GLU A 311 -36.68 -3.80 12.57
N GLU A 312 -35.41 -3.93 12.96
CA GLU A 312 -34.82 -3.15 14.05
C GLU A 312 -34.49 -1.71 13.64
N SER A 313 -34.19 -1.47 12.36
CA SER A 313 -33.83 -0.14 11.84
C SER A 313 -35.03 0.76 11.52
N GLY A 314 -36.19 0.19 11.15
CA GLY A 314 -37.40 0.97 10.83
C GLY A 314 -37.28 1.89 9.59
N GLU A 315 -36.17 1.79 8.83
CA GLU A 315 -35.89 2.51 7.59
C GLU A 315 -35.46 1.51 6.50
N THR A 316 -35.77 1.80 5.23
CA THR A 316 -35.33 0.98 4.08
C THR A 316 -33.83 1.11 3.76
N ASP A 317 -33.08 1.89 4.53
CA ASP A 317 -31.66 2.19 4.35
C ASP A 317 -30.90 1.71 5.60
N VAL A 318 -30.64 0.41 5.68
CA VAL A 318 -30.06 -0.24 6.86
C VAL A 318 -28.60 0.20 7.04
N THR A 319 -28.31 0.99 8.09
CA THR A 319 -26.97 1.50 8.44
C THR A 319 -26.40 0.87 9.72
N PHE A 320 -26.62 -0.42 9.97
CA PHE A 320 -26.11 -1.10 11.18
C PHE A 320 -25.46 -2.48 10.90
N SER A 321 -24.92 -2.67 9.70
CA SER A 321 -24.30 -3.94 9.30
C SER A 321 -23.20 -3.73 8.26
N GLN A 322 -22.53 -4.81 7.86
CA GLN A 322 -21.55 -4.82 6.77
C GLN A 322 -22.15 -4.25 5.46
N SER A 323 -23.44 -4.45 5.20
CA SER A 323 -24.15 -3.82 4.08
C SER A 323 -24.11 -2.28 4.17
N GLY A 324 -24.30 -1.71 5.35
CA GLY A 324 -24.18 -0.27 5.57
C GLY A 324 -22.77 0.26 5.32
N LEU A 325 -21.75 -0.46 5.80
CA LEU A 325 -20.35 -0.16 5.54
C LEU A 325 -20.03 -0.18 4.03
N ASN A 326 -20.50 -1.22 3.32
CA ASN A 326 -20.34 -1.36 1.87
C ASN A 326 -21.00 -0.19 1.12
N ARG A 327 -22.21 0.23 1.53
CA ARG A 327 -22.91 1.38 0.97
C ARG A 327 -22.14 2.68 1.14
N ASP A 328 -21.53 2.89 2.29
CA ASP A 328 -20.74 4.10 2.54
C ASP A 328 -19.51 4.17 1.64
N PHE A 329 -18.80 3.07 1.41
CA PHE A 329 -17.69 3.07 0.46
C PHE A 329 -18.14 3.30 -1.00
N CYS A 330 -19.30 2.78 -1.40
CA CYS A 330 -19.89 3.13 -2.71
C CYS A 330 -20.28 4.62 -2.81
N ARG A 331 -20.83 5.21 -1.75
CA ARG A 331 -21.18 6.64 -1.68
C ARG A 331 -19.92 7.51 -1.77
N ALA A 332 -18.87 7.13 -1.04
CA ALA A 332 -17.54 7.76 -1.08
C ALA A 332 -16.99 7.77 -2.51
N LEU A 333 -17.05 6.63 -3.19
CA LEU A 333 -16.58 6.46 -4.56
C LEU A 333 -17.40 7.29 -5.56
N SER A 334 -18.74 7.27 -5.44
CA SER A 334 -19.62 8.07 -6.29
C SER A 334 -19.36 9.57 -6.12
N ALA A 335 -19.20 10.04 -4.88
CA ALA A 335 -18.87 11.44 -4.59
C ALA A 335 -17.49 11.84 -5.13
N ALA A 336 -16.51 10.94 -5.08
CA ALA A 336 -15.19 11.17 -5.64
C ALA A 336 -15.20 11.29 -7.17
N VAL A 337 -15.86 10.36 -7.88
CA VAL A 337 -15.92 10.37 -9.34
C VAL A 337 -16.71 11.56 -9.86
N LEU A 338 -17.82 11.90 -9.20
CA LEU A 338 -18.73 12.98 -9.60
C LEU A 338 -18.41 14.30 -8.89
N ALA A 339 -17.20 14.45 -8.36
CA ALA A 339 -16.76 15.66 -7.70
C ALA A 339 -16.96 16.88 -8.62
N GLY A 340 -17.62 17.92 -8.10
CA GLY A 340 -17.91 19.15 -8.85
C GLY A 340 -19.05 19.05 -9.88
N LYS A 341 -19.75 17.91 -9.98
CA LYS A 341 -21.01 17.80 -10.72
C LYS A 341 -22.18 18.33 -9.88
N ALA A 342 -23.29 18.68 -10.54
CA ALA A 342 -24.47 19.25 -9.88
C ALA A 342 -25.21 18.26 -8.97
N ALA A 343 -25.05 16.95 -9.21
CA ALA A 343 -25.61 15.89 -8.40
C ALA A 343 -24.64 14.70 -8.36
N VAL A 344 -24.50 14.11 -7.18
CA VAL A 344 -23.90 12.78 -6.97
C VAL A 344 -25.00 11.75 -7.21
N SER A 345 -24.72 10.72 -8.01
CA SER A 345 -25.71 9.68 -8.31
C SER A 345 -25.06 8.30 -8.35
N TYR A 346 -25.77 7.33 -7.79
CA TYR A 346 -25.37 5.94 -7.72
C TYR A 346 -26.59 5.02 -7.73
N THR A 347 -26.39 3.77 -8.14
CA THR A 347 -27.36 2.68 -8.01
C THR A 347 -26.74 1.54 -7.22
N PHE A 348 -27.54 0.89 -6.40
CA PHE A 348 -27.15 -0.33 -5.68
C PHE A 348 -27.79 -1.55 -6.32
N GLU A 349 -26.98 -2.56 -6.57
CA GLU A 349 -27.44 -3.89 -6.94
C GLU A 349 -27.00 -4.87 -5.84
N MET A 350 -27.97 -5.55 -5.22
CA MET A 350 -27.71 -6.44 -4.09
C MET A 350 -27.59 -7.88 -4.58
N PHE A 351 -26.52 -8.56 -4.15
CA PHE A 351 -26.28 -9.96 -4.46
C PHE A 351 -26.37 -10.81 -3.19
N ASP A 352 -27.06 -11.95 -3.31
CA ASP A 352 -27.24 -12.91 -2.22
C ASP A 352 -26.00 -13.82 -2.06
N SER A 353 -25.14 -13.86 -3.07
CA SER A 353 -23.91 -14.67 -3.09
C SER A 353 -22.76 -13.89 -3.73
N LEU A 354 -21.52 -14.28 -3.38
CA LEU A 354 -20.33 -13.78 -4.05
C LEU A 354 -20.28 -14.19 -5.52
N GLU A 355 -20.74 -15.40 -5.87
CA GLU A 355 -20.81 -15.90 -7.25
C GLU A 355 -21.62 -14.97 -8.17
N ASP A 356 -22.81 -14.55 -7.74
CA ASP A 356 -23.63 -13.60 -8.51
C ASP A 356 -22.95 -12.23 -8.64
N GLY A 357 -22.30 -11.77 -7.57
CA GLY A 357 -21.54 -10.53 -7.57
C GLY A 357 -20.35 -10.56 -8.53
N TRP A 358 -19.61 -11.67 -8.58
CA TRP A 358 -18.50 -11.90 -9.51
C TRP A 358 -18.97 -11.91 -10.96
N ALA A 359 -20.10 -12.58 -11.24
CA ALA A 359 -20.69 -12.58 -12.56
C ALA A 359 -21.09 -11.16 -13.00
N ALA A 360 -21.76 -10.39 -12.13
CA ALA A 360 -22.15 -9.03 -12.44
C ALA A 360 -20.95 -8.09 -12.66
N LEU A 361 -19.90 -8.21 -11.85
CA LEU A 361 -18.69 -7.42 -12.01
C LEU A 361 -17.94 -7.80 -13.30
N GLY A 362 -17.78 -9.10 -13.56
CA GLY A 362 -17.10 -9.60 -14.76
C GLY A 362 -17.80 -9.20 -16.06
N ASN A 363 -19.14 -9.19 -16.06
CA ASN A 363 -19.97 -8.77 -17.20
C ASN A 363 -20.03 -7.23 -17.37
N GLY A 364 -19.58 -6.46 -16.38
CA GLY A 364 -19.68 -5.00 -16.38
C GLY A 364 -21.10 -4.48 -16.10
N ASP A 365 -21.94 -5.28 -15.44
CA ASP A 365 -23.26 -4.86 -14.98
C ASP A 365 -23.13 -3.85 -13.83
N VAL A 366 -22.13 -4.05 -12.97
CA VAL A 366 -21.68 -3.12 -11.92
C VAL A 366 -20.25 -2.64 -12.21
N ASP A 367 -19.92 -1.42 -11.76
CA ASP A 367 -18.58 -0.85 -11.94
C ASP A 367 -17.60 -1.29 -10.83
N VAL A 368 -18.14 -1.64 -9.66
CA VAL A 368 -17.40 -2.06 -8.47
C VAL A 368 -18.27 -3.00 -7.64
N LEU A 369 -17.67 -3.97 -6.97
CA LEU A 369 -18.33 -4.87 -6.03
C LEU A 369 -17.83 -4.60 -4.61
N ALA A 370 -18.71 -4.18 -3.71
CA ALA A 370 -18.39 -3.95 -2.31
C ALA A 370 -18.80 -5.15 -1.45
N GLY A 371 -17.97 -5.48 -0.46
CA GLY A 371 -18.17 -6.61 0.43
C GLY A 371 -17.48 -7.89 -0.06
N ALA A 372 -16.58 -7.78 -1.03
CA ALA A 372 -15.84 -8.92 -1.56
C ALA A 372 -14.70 -9.32 -0.61
N THR A 373 -14.43 -10.62 -0.52
CA THR A 373 -13.29 -11.14 0.23
C THR A 373 -12.05 -11.11 -0.66
N LEU A 374 -10.97 -10.49 -0.18
CA LEU A 374 -9.65 -10.55 -0.81
C LEU A 374 -8.93 -11.83 -0.38
N ASP A 375 -8.76 -12.74 -1.33
CA ASP A 375 -8.06 -14.02 -1.19
C ASP A 375 -7.32 -14.38 -2.49
N LEU A 376 -6.42 -15.37 -2.41
CA LEU A 376 -5.58 -15.80 -3.54
C LEU A 376 -6.39 -16.21 -4.77
N GLN A 377 -7.51 -16.89 -4.57
CA GLN A 377 -8.27 -17.46 -5.68
C GLN A 377 -9.04 -16.37 -6.41
N SER A 378 -9.72 -15.48 -5.68
CA SER A 378 -10.50 -14.39 -6.25
C SER A 378 -9.64 -13.32 -6.92
N ASP A 379 -8.41 -13.10 -6.43
CA ASP A 379 -7.43 -12.19 -7.04
C ASP A 379 -6.90 -12.74 -8.37
N VAL A 380 -6.54 -14.02 -8.42
CA VAL A 380 -5.85 -14.59 -9.60
C VAL A 380 -6.81 -15.20 -10.63
N SER A 381 -7.78 -16.00 -10.18
CA SER A 381 -8.68 -16.76 -11.06
C SER A 381 -9.90 -17.23 -10.29
N GLU A 382 -10.89 -16.36 -10.10
CA GLU A 382 -12.13 -16.70 -9.41
C GLU A 382 -12.81 -17.93 -10.08
N PRO A 383 -13.21 -18.97 -9.34
CA PRO A 383 -13.55 -20.26 -9.94
C PRO A 383 -14.79 -20.29 -10.84
N THR A 384 -15.75 -19.39 -10.62
CA THR A 384 -17.01 -19.36 -11.38
C THR A 384 -16.87 -18.64 -12.71
N GLN A 385 -16.07 -17.56 -12.74
CA GLN A 385 -15.84 -16.74 -13.93
C GLN A 385 -14.56 -17.13 -14.68
N GLY A 386 -13.57 -17.74 -13.99
CA GLY A 386 -12.23 -17.96 -14.52
C GLY A 386 -11.47 -16.65 -14.77
N LEU A 387 -11.80 -15.60 -14.03
CA LEU A 387 -11.23 -14.25 -14.15
C LEU A 387 -10.55 -13.85 -12.83
N GLY A 388 -9.42 -13.15 -12.91
CA GLY A 388 -8.86 -12.42 -11.77
C GLY A 388 -9.61 -11.10 -11.54
N PHE A 389 -9.61 -10.63 -10.29
CA PHE A 389 -10.18 -9.34 -9.88
C PHE A 389 -9.14 -8.52 -9.11
N SER A 390 -9.23 -7.19 -9.17
CA SER A 390 -8.35 -6.29 -8.40
C SER A 390 -9.08 -5.75 -7.20
N PHE A 391 -8.39 -5.64 -6.06
CA PHE A 391 -8.98 -5.26 -4.79
C PHE A 391 -8.39 -3.96 -4.23
N SER A 392 -9.24 -3.17 -3.58
CA SER A 392 -8.77 -2.12 -2.68
C SER A 392 -8.05 -2.72 -1.47
N LYS A 393 -7.44 -1.87 -0.65
CA LYS A 393 -7.11 -2.22 0.73
C LYS A 393 -8.36 -2.73 1.43
N PRO A 394 -8.23 -3.78 2.27
CA PRO A 394 -9.33 -4.21 3.09
C PRO A 394 -9.78 -3.06 3.99
N TYR A 395 -11.07 -2.78 3.97
CA TYR A 395 -11.69 -1.78 4.84
C TYR A 395 -12.40 -2.41 6.02
N TYR A 396 -12.52 -3.74 6.05
CA TYR A 396 -13.09 -4.44 7.19
C TYR A 396 -12.47 -5.83 7.30
N TYR A 397 -12.02 -6.16 8.51
CA TYR A 397 -11.53 -7.48 8.86
C TYR A 397 -12.59 -8.17 9.70
N GLN A 398 -13.33 -9.07 9.08
CA GLN A 398 -14.32 -9.90 9.75
C GLN A 398 -13.62 -11.01 10.53
N THR A 399 -14.15 -11.34 11.71
CA THR A 399 -13.71 -12.51 12.46
C THR A 399 -14.80 -13.57 12.34
N ASN A 400 -14.42 -14.75 11.86
CA ASN A 400 -15.29 -15.91 11.77
C ASN A 400 -14.87 -16.86 12.89
N ASP A 401 -15.75 -17.04 13.87
CA ASP A 401 -15.56 -18.04 14.93
C ASP A 401 -16.27 -19.33 14.49
N GLU A 402 -15.59 -20.17 13.70
CA GLU A 402 -16.07 -21.52 13.35
C GLU A 402 -15.22 -22.57 14.07
N ASP A 403 -15.89 -23.50 14.77
CA ASP A 403 -15.28 -24.67 15.43
C ASP A 403 -14.08 -24.41 16.38
N GLY A 404 -13.94 -23.18 16.88
CA GLY A 404 -12.87 -22.80 17.81
C GLY A 404 -11.54 -22.43 17.16
N GLU A 405 -11.48 -22.44 15.83
CA GLU A 405 -10.42 -21.78 15.07
C GLU A 405 -10.89 -20.39 14.67
N ARG A 406 -10.08 -19.37 14.95
CA ARG A 406 -10.43 -18.01 14.53
C ARG A 406 -9.94 -17.81 13.11
N GLU A 407 -10.87 -17.78 12.17
CA GLU A 407 -10.61 -17.35 10.81
C GLU A 407 -10.95 -15.87 10.63
N TRP A 408 -10.39 -15.27 9.59
CA TRP A 408 -10.62 -13.88 9.29
C TRP A 408 -10.78 -13.69 7.80
N SER A 409 -11.71 -12.82 7.43
CA SER A 409 -11.93 -12.40 6.05
C SER A 409 -11.54 -10.94 5.90
N ALA A 410 -10.70 -10.66 4.90
CA ALA A 410 -10.32 -9.31 4.53
C ALA A 410 -11.31 -8.78 3.49
N ILE A 411 -12.24 -7.94 3.92
CA ILE A 411 -13.31 -7.40 3.09
C ILE A 411 -12.84 -6.11 2.41
N ALA A 412 -13.00 -6.05 1.10
CA ALA A 412 -12.53 -4.99 0.23
C ALA A 412 -13.55 -4.63 -0.87
N LEU A 413 -13.25 -3.57 -1.62
CA LEU A 413 -13.90 -3.28 -2.89
C LEU A 413 -13.17 -4.05 -3.99
N ALA A 414 -13.90 -4.71 -4.87
CA ALA A 414 -13.35 -5.40 -6.03
C ALA A 414 -13.72 -4.70 -7.34
N THR A 415 -12.78 -4.76 -8.28
CA THR A 415 -12.86 -4.20 -9.63
C THR A 415 -12.33 -5.24 -10.63
N ARG A 416 -12.61 -5.06 -11.92
CA ARG A 416 -11.96 -5.87 -12.95
C ARG A 416 -10.48 -5.46 -13.08
N GLN A 417 -9.60 -6.42 -13.32
CA GLN A 417 -8.16 -6.17 -13.47
C GLN A 417 -7.77 -5.56 -14.82
N ASP A 418 -8.68 -5.56 -15.80
CA ASP A 418 -8.44 -5.00 -17.14
C ASP A 418 -8.46 -3.46 -17.18
N ASP A 419 -8.70 -2.81 -16.04
CA ASP A 419 -8.75 -1.36 -15.88
C ASP A 419 -7.98 -0.91 -14.62
N ALA A 420 -6.66 -0.97 -14.69
CA ALA A 420 -5.78 -0.57 -13.60
C ALA A 420 -6.02 0.86 -13.10
N GLN A 421 -6.39 1.80 -13.98
CA GLN A 421 -6.71 3.17 -13.56
C GLN A 421 -7.91 3.19 -12.61
N TRP A 422 -8.95 2.40 -12.93
CA TRP A 422 -10.12 2.29 -12.07
C TRP A 422 -9.80 1.60 -10.74
N SER A 423 -9.02 0.52 -10.76
CA SER A 423 -8.59 -0.18 -9.54
C SER A 423 -7.80 0.74 -8.61
N VAL A 424 -6.84 1.51 -9.14
CA VAL A 424 -6.08 2.51 -8.36
C VAL A 424 -7.01 3.61 -7.84
N PHE A 425 -7.94 4.12 -8.66
CA PHE A 425 -8.91 5.12 -8.20
C PHE A 425 -9.71 4.61 -7.00
N VAL A 426 -10.22 3.38 -7.09
CA VAL A 426 -11.01 2.74 -6.03
C VAL A 426 -10.17 2.51 -4.77
N ASP A 427 -8.94 1.99 -4.89
CA ASP A 427 -8.06 1.75 -3.76
C ASP A 427 -7.77 3.02 -2.97
N TRP A 428 -7.42 4.11 -3.67
CA TRP A 428 -7.08 5.37 -3.03
C TRP A 428 -8.28 6.12 -2.43
N ILE A 429 -9.51 5.84 -2.87
CA ILE A 429 -10.70 6.29 -2.15
C ILE A 429 -10.83 5.58 -0.80
N VAL A 430 -10.57 4.27 -0.73
CA VAL A 430 -10.56 3.55 0.55
C VAL A 430 -9.45 4.07 1.46
N ILE A 431 -8.21 4.17 0.97
CA ILE A 431 -7.06 4.70 1.72
C ILE A 431 -7.31 6.14 2.20
N SER A 432 -8.02 6.96 1.42
CA SER A 432 -8.35 8.33 1.82
C SER A 432 -9.21 8.40 3.08
N SER A 433 -10.08 7.42 3.31
CA SER A 433 -10.86 7.34 4.55
C SER A 433 -9.98 7.03 5.77
N PHE A 434 -8.94 6.21 5.60
CA PHE A 434 -7.96 5.90 6.65
C PHE A 434 -7.12 7.12 6.98
N PHE A 435 -6.66 7.83 5.94
CA PHE A 435 -5.91 9.08 6.10
C PHE A 435 -6.75 10.15 6.79
N ALA A 436 -8.03 10.27 6.41
CA ALA A 436 -8.94 11.21 7.04
C ALA A 436 -9.06 10.97 8.55
N GLU A 437 -9.19 9.72 8.97
CA GLU A 437 -9.22 9.39 10.40
C GLU A 437 -7.89 9.73 11.09
N GLU A 438 -6.76 9.35 10.49
CA GLU A 438 -5.42 9.62 11.03
C GLU A 438 -5.18 11.12 11.25
N GLU A 439 -5.62 11.97 10.32
CA GLU A 439 -5.45 13.42 10.37
C GLU A 439 -6.62 14.17 11.05
N GLY A 440 -7.63 13.44 11.55
CA GLY A 440 -8.81 14.05 12.18
C GLY A 440 -9.74 14.81 11.22
N ALA A 441 -9.69 14.50 9.92
CA ALA A 441 -10.67 14.94 8.94
C ALA A 441 -11.97 14.11 9.05
N THR A 442 -13.09 14.79 8.86
CA THR A 442 -14.45 14.31 9.06
C THR A 442 -15.36 14.83 7.95
N ARG A 443 -16.61 14.39 7.94
CA ARG A 443 -17.65 14.93 7.04
C ARG A 443 -17.77 16.46 7.10
N THR A 444 -17.57 17.05 8.28
CA THR A 444 -17.79 18.48 8.51
C THR A 444 -16.57 19.35 8.25
N ASN A 445 -15.36 18.76 8.16
CA ASN A 445 -14.10 19.48 7.96
C ASN A 445 -13.21 18.82 6.88
N ALA A 446 -13.82 18.19 5.87
CA ALA A 446 -13.13 17.51 4.78
C ALA A 446 -12.15 18.41 3.97
N ILE A 447 -12.16 19.74 4.18
CA ILE A 447 -11.19 20.66 3.60
C ILE A 447 -9.72 20.32 3.95
N GLY A 448 -9.49 19.60 5.05
CA GLY A 448 -8.18 19.09 5.44
C GLY A 448 -7.62 18.02 4.50
N MET A 449 -8.47 17.40 3.66
CA MET A 449 -8.01 16.38 2.71
C MET A 449 -7.14 17.00 1.60
N PRO A 450 -6.09 16.29 1.16
CA PRO A 450 -5.19 16.76 0.11
C PRO A 450 -5.92 16.88 -1.23
N LEU A 451 -5.32 17.69 -2.12
CA LEU A 451 -5.77 17.83 -3.49
C LEU A 451 -5.00 16.86 -4.39
N VAL A 452 -5.67 16.34 -5.42
CA VAL A 452 -5.12 15.29 -6.30
C VAL A 452 -5.36 15.61 -7.77
N ASN A 453 -4.31 15.70 -8.57
CA ASN A 453 -4.41 15.92 -10.02
C ASN A 453 -3.99 14.70 -10.85
N LEU A 454 -3.76 13.55 -10.20
CA LEU A 454 -3.25 12.32 -10.82
C LEU A 454 -4.20 11.75 -11.89
N PHE A 455 -5.51 11.97 -11.75
CA PHE A 455 -6.53 11.56 -12.73
C PHE A 455 -7.02 12.71 -13.61
N GLY A 456 -6.32 13.84 -13.63
CA GLY A 456 -6.74 15.06 -14.32
C GLY A 456 -7.25 16.15 -13.36
N PRO A 457 -7.25 17.43 -13.80
CA PRO A 457 -7.61 18.58 -12.96
C PRO A 457 -9.07 18.56 -12.49
N GLU A 458 -9.97 17.87 -13.18
CA GLU A 458 -11.37 17.70 -12.79
C GLU A 458 -11.52 16.87 -11.50
N PHE A 459 -10.55 16.04 -11.14
CA PHE A 459 -10.54 15.24 -9.92
C PHE A 459 -9.81 15.90 -8.76
N ASN A 460 -9.41 17.17 -8.89
CA ASN A 460 -8.67 17.91 -7.87
C ASN A 460 -9.24 17.77 -6.45
N GLY A 461 -10.57 17.81 -6.33
CA GLY A 461 -11.31 17.71 -5.07
C GLY A 461 -11.83 16.32 -4.72
N MET A 462 -11.43 15.24 -5.42
CA MET A 462 -12.04 13.91 -5.27
C MET A 462 -12.03 13.38 -3.82
N LEU A 463 -10.92 13.56 -3.10
CA LEU A 463 -10.77 13.08 -1.73
C LEU A 463 -11.62 13.89 -0.75
N ARG A 464 -11.70 15.20 -0.97
CA ARG A 464 -12.57 16.10 -0.19
C ARG A 464 -14.04 15.76 -0.39
N ALA A 465 -14.43 15.44 -1.61
CA ALA A 465 -15.79 15.04 -1.93
C ALA A 465 -16.14 13.69 -1.28
N SER A 466 -15.25 12.70 -1.38
CA SER A 466 -15.37 11.39 -0.71
C SER A 466 -15.57 11.54 0.80
N VAL A 467 -14.64 12.20 1.50
CA VAL A 467 -14.68 12.36 2.96
C VAL A 467 -15.80 13.30 3.39
N GLY A 468 -16.12 14.33 2.60
CA GLY A 468 -17.27 15.20 2.86
C GLY A 468 -18.60 14.44 2.82
N GLU A 469 -18.70 13.43 1.95
CA GLU A 469 -19.89 12.60 1.82
C GLU A 469 -20.06 11.64 2.99
N VAL A 470 -19.02 10.85 3.32
CA VAL A 470 -19.17 9.73 4.28
C VAL A 470 -18.31 9.80 5.54
N GLY A 471 -17.30 10.67 5.56
CA GLY A 471 -16.41 10.87 6.70
C GLY A 471 -15.12 10.09 6.62
N GLY A 472 -14.31 10.20 7.67
CA GLY A 472 -13.16 9.32 7.85
C GLY A 472 -13.58 7.91 8.25
N TYR A 473 -12.66 6.95 8.16
CA TYR A 473 -12.96 5.54 8.39
C TYR A 473 -13.60 5.27 9.77
N GLY A 474 -13.13 5.93 10.82
CA GLY A 474 -13.76 5.83 12.14
C GLY A 474 -15.22 6.30 12.19
N GLU A 475 -15.59 7.34 11.44
CA GLU A 475 -17.00 7.77 11.33
C GLU A 475 -17.83 6.76 10.53
N ILE A 476 -17.25 6.16 9.49
CA ILE A 476 -17.89 5.11 8.69
C ILE A 476 -18.12 3.87 9.57
N TYR A 477 -17.10 3.41 10.30
CA TYR A 477 -17.21 2.26 11.18
C TYR A 477 -18.23 2.51 12.31
N GLU A 478 -18.11 3.62 13.03
CA GLU A 478 -19.00 3.93 14.16
C GLU A 478 -20.47 3.99 13.73
N ARG A 479 -20.74 4.58 12.56
CA ARG A 479 -22.09 4.68 12.01
C ARG A 479 -22.70 3.31 11.73
N ASN A 480 -21.91 2.35 11.25
CA ASN A 480 -22.41 1.05 10.79
C ASN A 480 -22.29 -0.07 11.82
N PHE A 481 -21.39 0.05 12.80
CA PHE A 481 -21.11 -1.00 13.78
C PHE A 481 -21.04 -0.53 15.23
N GLY A 482 -20.94 0.78 15.50
CA GLY A 482 -20.61 1.30 16.83
C GLY A 482 -21.55 0.83 17.95
N SER A 483 -22.83 0.58 17.62
CA SER A 483 -23.85 0.10 18.57
C SER A 483 -23.79 -1.41 18.84
N THR A 484 -23.28 -2.22 17.91
CA THR A 484 -23.35 -3.70 17.97
C THR A 484 -21.98 -4.36 18.12
N HIS A 485 -20.95 -3.78 17.52
CA HIS A 485 -19.60 -4.31 17.45
C HIS A 485 -18.59 -3.19 17.70
N PRO A 486 -18.23 -2.91 18.98
CA PRO A 486 -17.22 -1.93 19.30
C PRO A 486 -15.96 -2.16 18.47
N ARG A 487 -15.45 -1.08 17.88
CA ARG A 487 -14.25 -1.13 17.06
C ARG A 487 -13.07 -1.63 17.89
N GLY A 488 -12.29 -2.55 17.34
CA GLY A 488 -11.15 -3.14 18.03
C GLY A 488 -10.27 -3.98 17.11
N GLY A 489 -9.04 -4.25 17.56
CA GLY A 489 -8.09 -5.12 16.87
C GLY A 489 -7.81 -4.65 15.44
N ARG A 490 -7.88 -5.56 14.48
CA ARG A 490 -7.60 -5.31 13.05
C ARG A 490 -8.32 -4.11 12.44
N ASN A 491 -9.52 -3.81 12.92
CA ASN A 491 -10.31 -2.70 12.40
C ASN A 491 -9.90 -1.34 12.98
N GLU A 492 -8.94 -1.26 13.90
CA GLU A 492 -8.39 0.02 14.37
C GLU A 492 -7.28 0.55 13.44
N LEU A 493 -7.05 1.87 13.49
CA LEU A 493 -5.84 2.45 12.93
C LEU A 493 -4.61 1.86 13.61
N ASN A 494 -3.64 1.42 12.83
CA ASN A 494 -2.31 1.15 13.35
C ASN A 494 -1.56 2.48 13.53
N GLY A 495 -1.75 3.12 14.68
CA GLY A 495 -1.15 4.41 15.03
C GLY A 495 0.12 4.28 15.88
N ASN A 496 0.78 5.40 16.20
CA ASN A 496 2.02 5.43 16.99
C ASN A 496 1.75 5.25 18.51
N PRO A 497 2.42 4.31 19.22
CA PRO A 497 3.43 3.37 18.73
C PRO A 497 2.82 2.28 17.86
N PHE A 498 3.39 2.10 16.66
CA PHE A 498 2.90 1.14 15.68
C PHE A 498 3.05 -0.29 16.19
N GLY A 499 1.94 -1.05 16.13
CA GLY A 499 1.94 -2.49 16.30
C GLY A 499 2.30 -3.23 15.01
N PRO A 500 2.41 -4.56 15.03
CA PRO A 500 2.63 -5.39 13.84
C PRO A 500 1.69 -5.07 12.67
N GLN A 501 2.21 -5.00 11.44
CA GLN A 501 1.42 -4.59 10.27
C GLN A 501 1.40 -5.63 9.15
N HIS A 502 2.33 -6.59 9.09
CA HIS A 502 2.26 -7.63 8.06
C HIS A 502 1.15 -8.62 8.39
N PHE A 503 0.14 -8.67 7.52
CA PHE A 503 -1.01 -9.54 7.70
C PHE A 503 -1.14 -10.48 6.50
N PRO A 504 -0.86 -11.78 6.68
CA PRO A 504 -1.13 -12.78 5.66
C PRO A 504 -2.62 -12.81 5.32
N LEU A 505 -2.92 -12.71 4.03
CA LEU A 505 -4.28 -12.87 3.50
C LEU A 505 -4.59 -14.35 3.30
N THR A 506 -5.86 -14.67 3.10
CA THR A 506 -6.31 -16.04 2.93
C THR A 506 -5.79 -16.65 1.63
N PHE A 507 -5.20 -17.84 1.75
CA PHE A 507 -4.86 -18.71 0.63
C PHE A 507 -6.00 -19.72 0.56
N ALA A 508 -6.90 -19.63 -0.43
CA ALA A 508 -8.18 -20.34 -0.45
C ALA A 508 -8.11 -21.90 -0.43
N ASP A 509 -6.92 -22.48 -0.30
CA ASP A 509 -6.69 -23.93 -0.11
C ASP A 509 -6.78 -24.38 1.37
N ASP A 510 -6.94 -23.46 2.33
CA ASP A 510 -7.26 -23.76 3.74
C ASP A 510 -8.79 -23.78 3.95
N VAL A 511 -9.51 -24.69 3.27
CA VAL A 511 -10.91 -25.08 3.56
C VAL A 511 -11.02 -26.58 3.75
#